data_AF-A0A7S4RTG3-F1
#
_entry.id   AF-A0A7S4RTG3-F1
#
_cell.length_a   1.000
_cell.length_b   1.000
_cell.length_c   1.000
_cell.angle_alpha   90.00
_cell.angle_beta   90.00
_cell.angle_gamma   90.00
#
_symmetry.space_group_name_H-M   'P 1'
#
loop_
_entity.id
_entity.type
_entity.pdbx_description
1 polymer ?
#
loop_
_entity_poly.entity_id
_entity_poly.type
_entity_poly.pdbx_seq_one_letter_code
_entity_poly.pdbx_strand_id
1 'polypeptide(L)'
;PSILEVAKLRNPNATGFLTTHADFWFHPSAVVNETGLRLEAIWHLKDGLGIRKVEPGGLHCLSGMEEILNDTTWHWFGRRNIDSWRAIDRLHQVYGYDRTVCPGWSDGWYLPRSAWDLFANVSSEFGPIVHEVAIPTVLQILHRHRGVPLQLDGRCWGGCCSGGGGADVIMKRPCGHRMDLVQQATRDTLESMLAEDLKMLRRRARNGKA
;
A
#
# COMPACT_ATOMS: atom_id res chain seq x y z
N PRO A 1 23.40 5.61 3.51
CA PRO A 1 22.36 6.39 2.82
C PRO A 1 21.06 5.56 2.79
N SER A 2 19.92 6.19 3.08
CA SER A 2 18.61 5.53 3.01
C SER A 2 18.26 5.18 1.56
N ILE A 3 17.32 4.24 1.37
CA ILE A 3 16.85 3.89 0.01
C ILE A 3 16.27 5.10 -0.72
N LEU A 4 15.62 6.01 0.02
CA LEU A 4 15.06 7.25 -0.52
C LEU A 4 16.16 8.23 -0.93
N GLU A 5 17.25 8.34 -0.18
CA GLU A 5 18.41 9.16 -0.57
C GLU A 5 19.09 8.64 -1.83
N VAL A 6 19.33 7.32 -1.90
CA VAL A 6 19.90 6.69 -3.10
C VAL A 6 19.00 6.93 -4.30
N ALA A 7 17.69 6.86 -4.12
CA ALA A 7 16.75 7.00 -5.21
C ALA A 7 16.57 8.46 -5.65
N LYS A 8 16.67 9.44 -4.73
CA LYS A 8 16.83 10.88 -5.07
C LYS A 8 18.05 11.13 -5.94
N LEU A 9 19.19 10.52 -5.59
CA LEU A 9 20.46 10.69 -6.31
C LEU A 9 20.45 10.02 -7.69
N ARG A 10 19.95 8.78 -7.78
CA ARG A 10 19.94 8.02 -9.03
C ARG A 10 18.84 8.45 -10.00
N ASN A 11 17.73 8.96 -9.49
CA ASN A 11 16.57 9.33 -10.29
C ASN A 11 16.07 10.74 -9.90
N PRO A 12 16.83 11.80 -10.23
CA PRO A 12 16.50 13.17 -9.82
C PRO A 12 15.18 13.68 -10.38
N ASN A 13 14.63 13.05 -11.42
CA ASN A 13 13.35 13.39 -12.03
C ASN A 13 12.19 12.47 -11.59
N ALA A 14 12.42 11.51 -10.69
CA ALA A 14 11.36 10.65 -10.19
C ALA A 14 10.31 11.47 -9.43
N THR A 15 9.03 11.24 -9.72
CA THR A 15 7.89 11.94 -9.11
C THR A 15 7.37 11.24 -7.85
N GLY A 16 7.71 9.97 -7.64
CA GLY A 16 7.37 9.19 -6.46
C GLY A 16 7.92 7.76 -6.54
N PHE A 17 7.61 6.94 -5.53
CA PHE A 17 7.94 5.51 -5.52
C PHE A 17 6.68 4.67 -5.43
N LEU A 18 6.61 3.64 -6.27
CA LEU A 18 5.72 2.51 -6.08
C LEU A 18 6.50 1.41 -5.35
N THR A 19 5.97 0.96 -4.22
CA THR A 19 6.50 -0.16 -3.45
C THR A 19 5.47 -1.28 -3.46
N THR A 20 5.93 -2.50 -3.77
CA THR A 20 5.10 -3.69 -3.76
C THR A 20 5.80 -4.82 -3.03
N HIS A 21 5.03 -5.64 -2.31
CA HIS A 21 5.49 -6.92 -1.78
C HIS A 21 5.62 -7.95 -2.91
N ALA A 22 6.50 -8.95 -2.77
CA ALA A 22 6.90 -9.81 -3.89
C ALA A 22 5.81 -10.77 -4.38
N ASP A 23 4.81 -11.08 -3.54
CA ASP A 23 3.64 -11.89 -3.89
C ASP A 23 2.41 -11.05 -4.24
N PHE A 24 2.57 -9.72 -4.35
CA PHE A 24 1.55 -8.80 -4.84
C PHE A 24 1.62 -8.67 -6.36
N TRP A 25 0.47 -8.71 -7.01
CA TRP A 25 0.33 -8.50 -8.44
C TRP A 25 -0.61 -7.34 -8.70
N PHE A 26 -0.37 -6.65 -9.82
CA PHE A 26 -1.29 -5.63 -10.32
C PHE A 26 -1.22 -5.56 -11.84
N HIS A 27 -2.35 -5.26 -12.46
CA HIS A 27 -2.46 -4.99 -13.88
C HIS A 27 -2.23 -3.49 -14.11
N PRO A 28 -1.06 -3.07 -14.62
CA PRO A 28 -0.65 -1.66 -14.58
C PRO A 28 -1.63 -0.72 -15.27
N SER A 29 -2.19 -1.09 -16.41
CA SER A 29 -3.12 -0.22 -17.13
C SER A 29 -4.50 -0.14 -16.46
N ALA A 30 -4.96 -1.21 -15.80
CA ALA A 30 -6.21 -1.20 -15.05
C ALA A 30 -6.03 -0.36 -13.78
N VAL A 31 -4.90 -0.53 -13.10
CA VAL A 31 -4.53 0.29 -11.96
C VAL A 31 -4.41 1.76 -12.37
N VAL A 32 -3.73 2.14 -13.45
CA VAL A 32 -3.61 3.57 -13.79
C VAL A 32 -4.93 4.15 -14.33
N ASN A 33 -5.61 3.45 -15.25
CA ASN A 33 -6.77 4.02 -15.96
C ASN A 33 -8.07 3.92 -15.16
N GLU A 34 -8.31 2.79 -14.49
CA GLU A 34 -9.60 2.56 -13.81
C GLU A 34 -9.60 3.17 -12.42
N THR A 35 -8.43 3.33 -11.79
CA THR A 35 -8.35 3.84 -10.42
C THR A 35 -8.35 5.34 -10.30
N GLY A 36 -8.11 6.06 -11.40
CA GLY A 36 -7.90 7.51 -11.35
C GLY A 36 -6.71 7.87 -10.45
N LEU A 37 -5.69 7.00 -10.45
CA LEU A 37 -4.53 7.10 -9.57
C LEU A 37 -3.80 8.42 -9.76
N ARG A 38 -3.85 9.26 -8.72
CA ARG A 38 -3.20 10.58 -8.68
C ARG A 38 -1.79 10.45 -8.16
N LEU A 39 -0.80 10.71 -9.00
CA LEU A 39 0.63 10.63 -8.64
C LEU A 39 1.07 11.78 -7.71
N GLU A 40 0.20 12.74 -7.45
CA GLU A 40 0.34 13.78 -6.44
C GLU A 40 -0.15 13.35 -5.05
N ALA A 41 -0.80 12.18 -4.94
CA ALA A 41 -1.34 11.64 -3.70
C ALA A 41 -0.58 10.39 -3.25
N ILE A 42 -0.61 10.10 -1.95
CA ILE A 42 -0.33 8.76 -1.46
C ILE A 42 -1.42 7.84 -1.98
N TRP A 43 -1.04 6.68 -2.49
CA TRP A 43 -1.98 5.60 -2.79
C TRP A 43 -1.62 4.37 -1.97
N HIS A 44 -2.64 3.71 -1.43
CA HIS A 44 -2.48 2.54 -0.58
C HIS A 44 -3.74 1.67 -0.64
N LEU A 45 -3.59 0.38 -0.34
CA LEU A 45 -4.70 -0.58 -0.40
C LEU A 45 -5.69 -0.35 0.73
N LYS A 46 -6.98 -0.21 0.40
CA LYS A 46 -8.03 0.05 1.38
C LYS A 46 -8.34 -1.17 2.23
N ASP A 47 -8.53 -2.29 1.55
CA ASP A 47 -9.12 -3.49 2.14
C ASP A 47 -7.99 -4.45 2.45
N GLY A 48 -7.35 -4.19 3.59
CA GLY A 48 -6.39 -5.11 4.13
C GLY A 48 -7.10 -6.42 4.46
N LEU A 49 -7.92 -6.46 5.51
CA LEU A 49 -8.09 -7.72 6.22
C LEU A 49 -9.48 -7.92 6.77
N GLY A 50 -10.44 -8.30 5.93
CA GLY A 50 -11.77 -8.79 6.37
C GLY A 50 -12.40 -7.99 7.52
N ILE A 51 -12.29 -6.66 7.49
CA ILE A 51 -12.49 -5.82 8.67
C ILE A 51 -13.99 -5.60 8.89
N ARG A 52 -14.48 -5.92 10.10
CA ARG A 52 -15.90 -5.76 10.50
C ARG A 52 -16.33 -4.30 10.76
N LYS A 53 -15.40 -3.34 10.82
CA LYS A 53 -15.69 -1.90 10.92
C LYS A 53 -14.59 -1.09 10.24
N VAL A 54 -14.94 -0.48 9.11
CA VAL A 54 -14.12 0.48 8.36
C VAL A 54 -14.55 1.87 8.82
N GLU A 55 -13.62 2.74 9.22
CA GLU A 55 -13.98 4.16 9.42
C GLU A 55 -14.48 4.75 8.09
N PRO A 56 -15.39 5.74 8.11
CA PRO A 56 -15.80 6.43 6.90
C PRO A 56 -14.57 6.98 6.15
N GLY A 57 -14.18 6.30 5.06
CA GLY A 57 -13.02 6.67 4.24
C GLY A 57 -11.64 6.19 4.71
N GLY A 58 -11.55 5.29 5.70
CA GLY A 58 -10.28 4.95 6.36
C GLY A 58 -9.92 3.47 6.44
N LEU A 59 -8.70 3.22 6.91
CA LEU A 59 -8.24 1.93 7.43
C LEU A 59 -8.86 1.68 8.82
N HIS A 60 -8.83 0.45 9.31
CA HIS A 60 -9.05 0.20 10.73
C HIS A 60 -7.87 0.78 11.51
N CYS A 61 -8.16 1.60 12.51
CA CYS A 61 -7.14 2.18 13.38
C CYS A 61 -7.54 2.01 14.84
N LEU A 62 -6.54 1.75 15.68
CA LEU A 62 -6.65 1.56 17.12
C LEU A 62 -6.04 2.78 17.80
N SER A 63 -6.72 3.36 18.77
CA SER A 63 -6.36 4.63 19.40
C SER A 63 -6.14 4.50 20.90
N GLY A 64 -5.01 5.02 21.36
CA GLY A 64 -4.64 4.99 22.76
C GLY A 64 -4.09 3.64 23.21
N MET A 65 -3.49 3.65 24.40
CA MET A 65 -2.75 2.49 24.93
C MET A 65 -3.66 1.27 25.10
N GLU A 66 -4.86 1.47 25.64
CA GLU A 66 -5.77 0.37 25.97
C GLU A 66 -6.20 -0.40 24.71
N GLU A 67 -6.66 0.30 23.68
CA GLU A 67 -7.12 -0.33 22.43
C GLU A 67 -5.98 -1.07 21.72
N ILE A 68 -4.79 -0.46 21.68
CA ILE A 68 -3.61 -1.04 21.02
C ILE A 68 -3.10 -2.28 21.76
N LEU A 69 -2.98 -2.22 23.10
CA LEU A 69 -2.41 -3.32 23.88
C LEU A 69 -3.38 -4.48 24.07
N ASN A 70 -4.69 -4.22 24.03
CA ASN A 70 -5.73 -5.25 24.17
C ASN A 70 -6.16 -5.86 22.83
N ASP A 71 -5.77 -5.29 21.69
CA ASP A 71 -6.05 -5.92 20.41
C ASP A 71 -5.23 -7.22 20.25
N THR A 72 -5.94 -8.33 20.08
CA THR A 72 -5.35 -9.68 19.95
C THR A 72 -5.45 -10.20 18.52
N THR A 73 -5.67 -9.32 17.55
CA THR A 73 -5.79 -9.77 16.17
C THR A 73 -4.42 -10.07 15.57
N TRP A 74 -4.43 -10.66 14.39
CA TRP A 74 -3.27 -11.34 13.84
C TRP A 74 -2.13 -10.40 13.42
N HIS A 75 -2.40 -9.12 13.16
CA HIS A 75 -1.41 -8.18 12.61
C HIS A 75 -0.25 -7.86 13.57
N TRP A 76 -0.32 -8.35 14.81
CA TRP A 76 0.68 -8.11 15.84
C TRP A 76 1.89 -9.04 15.88
N PHE A 77 1.96 -10.09 15.03
CA PHE A 77 3.04 -11.10 14.98
C PHE A 77 3.89 -11.17 16.27
N GLY A 78 3.35 -11.80 17.31
CA GLY A 78 3.92 -11.76 18.67
C GLY A 78 3.39 -10.58 19.49
N ARG A 79 4.25 -9.93 20.29
CA ARG A 79 3.90 -8.77 21.13
C ARG A 79 4.29 -7.42 20.50
N ARG A 80 4.17 -7.28 19.18
CA ARG A 80 4.57 -6.04 18.47
C ARG A 80 3.59 -4.88 18.68
N ASN A 81 2.44 -5.12 19.30
CA ASN A 81 1.57 -4.07 19.80
C ASN A 81 2.25 -3.16 20.83
N ILE A 82 3.08 -3.71 21.73
CA ILE A 82 3.86 -2.93 22.71
C ILE A 82 4.87 -2.03 22.00
N ASP A 83 5.59 -2.57 21.00
CA ASP A 83 6.55 -1.80 20.21
C ASP A 83 5.85 -0.68 19.42
N SER A 84 4.66 -0.96 18.90
CA SER A 84 3.83 0.01 18.16
C SER A 84 3.30 1.13 19.04
N TRP A 85 2.84 0.80 20.26
CA TRP A 85 2.50 1.80 21.26
C TRP A 85 3.68 2.70 21.59
N ARG A 86 4.86 2.13 21.84
CA ARG A 86 6.07 2.91 22.16
C ARG A 86 6.47 3.83 21.02
N ALA A 87 6.37 3.38 19.77
CA ALA A 87 6.66 4.21 18.60
C ALA A 87 5.70 5.39 18.48
N ILE A 88 4.39 5.14 18.58
CA ILE A 88 3.40 6.21 18.44
C ILE A 88 3.41 7.18 19.62
N ASP A 89 3.69 6.71 20.85
CA ASP A 89 3.81 7.59 22.00
C ASP A 89 5.05 8.50 21.90
N ARG A 90 6.19 8.01 21.40
CA ARG A 90 7.35 8.88 21.10
C ARG A 90 7.01 9.93 20.05
N LEU A 91 6.35 9.55 18.97
CA LEU A 91 5.93 10.50 17.93
C LEU A 91 4.93 11.54 18.47
N HIS A 92 4.03 11.14 19.37
CA HIS A 92 3.15 12.06 20.06
C HIS A 92 3.93 13.05 20.93
N GLN A 93 4.88 12.57 21.73
CA GLN A 93 5.67 13.43 22.61
C GLN A 93 6.52 14.45 21.84
N VAL A 94 7.09 14.05 20.69
CA VAL A 94 7.99 14.90 19.89
C VAL A 94 7.22 15.83 18.95
N TYR A 95 6.17 15.34 18.29
CA TYR A 95 5.49 16.05 17.20
C TYR A 95 4.02 16.36 17.45
N GLY A 96 3.44 15.87 18.56
CA GLY A 96 2.02 16.05 18.87
C GLY A 96 1.07 15.23 17.98
N TYR A 97 1.55 14.18 17.31
CA TYR A 97 0.70 13.31 16.49
C TYR A 97 -0.28 12.50 17.35
N ASP A 98 -1.39 12.06 16.74
CA ASP A 98 -2.36 11.22 17.43
C ASP A 98 -1.73 9.89 17.84
N ARG A 99 -2.11 9.38 19.02
CA ARG A 99 -1.67 8.07 19.51
C ARG A 99 -2.47 6.94 18.87
N THR A 100 -2.44 6.88 17.55
CA THR A 100 -3.23 5.96 16.74
C THR A 100 -2.32 5.11 15.85
N VAL A 101 -2.62 3.82 15.76
CA VAL A 101 -1.95 2.88 14.85
C VAL A 101 -2.98 2.27 13.92
N CYS A 102 -2.63 2.13 12.65
CA CYS A 102 -3.53 1.66 11.61
C CYS A 102 -2.96 0.39 10.98
N PRO A 103 -3.45 -0.80 11.36
CA PRO A 103 -3.16 -2.03 10.64
C PRO A 103 -3.84 -2.07 9.26
N GLY A 104 -3.18 -2.70 8.28
CA GLY A 104 -3.68 -2.82 6.91
C GLY A 104 -2.69 -3.51 5.97
N TRP A 105 -3.09 -3.72 4.71
CA TRP A 105 -2.19 -4.29 3.72
C TRP A 105 -1.11 -3.31 3.31
N SER A 106 0.14 -3.73 3.42
CA SER A 106 1.30 -2.99 2.92
C SER A 106 1.86 -3.54 1.62
N ASP A 107 1.10 -4.38 0.94
CA ASP A 107 1.46 -5.09 -0.29
C ASP A 107 1.68 -4.20 -1.50
N GLY A 108 1.06 -3.03 -1.52
CA GLY A 108 1.17 -2.07 -2.61
C GLY A 108 0.89 -0.66 -2.12
N TRP A 109 1.83 0.25 -2.32
CA TRP A 109 1.60 1.67 -2.04
C TRP A 109 2.49 2.56 -2.88
N TYR A 110 1.99 3.76 -3.14
CA TYR A 110 2.71 4.81 -3.85
C TYR A 110 2.92 6.01 -2.92
N LEU A 111 4.13 6.57 -2.94
CA LEU A 111 4.51 7.74 -2.18
C LEU A 111 5.04 8.84 -3.10
N PRO A 112 4.36 10.00 -3.18
CA PRO A 112 4.82 11.13 -3.98
C PRO A 112 6.11 11.69 -3.40
N ARG A 113 6.95 12.26 -4.26
CA ARG A 113 8.26 12.82 -3.87
C ARG A 113 8.17 13.85 -2.76
N SER A 114 7.12 14.66 -2.77
CA SER A 114 6.84 15.68 -1.75
C SER A 114 6.77 15.10 -0.33
N ALA A 115 6.50 13.80 -0.18
CA ALA A 115 6.35 13.13 1.10
C ALA A 115 7.58 12.32 1.55
N TRP A 116 8.66 12.24 0.75
CA TRP A 116 9.78 11.32 1.04
C TRP A 116 10.52 11.63 2.34
N ASP A 117 10.84 12.91 2.61
CA ASP A 117 11.58 13.28 3.82
C ASP A 117 10.74 13.08 5.08
N LEU A 118 9.45 13.42 5.01
CA LEU A 118 8.51 13.19 6.09
C LEU A 118 8.33 11.69 6.35
N PHE A 119 8.17 10.89 5.29
CA PHE A 119 8.08 9.44 5.40
C PHE A 119 9.34 8.86 6.07
N ALA A 120 10.53 9.25 5.61
CA ALA A 120 11.79 8.78 6.18
C ALA A 120 11.86 9.07 7.70
N ASN A 121 11.52 10.30 8.10
CA ASN A 121 11.57 10.73 9.49
C ASN A 121 10.56 10.01 10.39
N VAL A 122 9.35 9.73 9.91
CA VAL A 122 8.32 9.05 10.72
C VAL A 122 8.57 7.54 10.73
N SER A 123 8.94 6.95 9.59
CA SER A 123 9.15 5.51 9.45
C SER A 123 10.32 4.96 10.29
N SER A 124 11.31 5.78 10.61
CA SER A 124 12.47 5.37 11.42
C SER A 124 12.08 4.94 12.84
N GLU A 125 10.98 5.44 13.37
CA GLU A 125 10.43 5.05 14.66
C GLU A 125 9.79 3.65 14.66
N PHE A 126 9.52 3.10 13.47
CA PHE A 126 8.79 1.84 13.30
C PHE A 126 9.67 0.63 12.93
N GLY A 127 11.00 0.76 12.98
CA GLY A 127 11.94 -0.29 12.55
C GLY A 127 11.63 -1.74 12.98
N PRO A 128 11.28 -2.03 14.26
CA PRO A 128 11.01 -3.41 14.71
C PRO A 128 9.55 -3.87 14.53
N ILE A 129 8.68 -3.01 13.99
CA ILE A 129 7.24 -3.25 13.89
C ILE A 129 6.91 -3.94 12.56
N VAL A 130 5.88 -4.80 12.56
CA VAL A 130 5.38 -5.44 11.35
C VAL A 130 4.98 -4.39 10.32
N HIS A 131 5.44 -4.54 9.09
CA HIS A 131 5.17 -3.58 8.01
C HIS A 131 3.67 -3.35 7.74
N GLU A 132 2.81 -4.35 7.95
CA GLU A 132 1.34 -4.24 7.88
C GLU A 132 0.73 -3.35 8.98
N VAL A 133 1.49 -2.98 10.01
CA VAL A 133 1.11 -1.95 10.98
C VAL A 133 1.89 -0.66 10.74
N ALA A 134 3.21 -0.79 10.54
CA ALA A 134 4.09 0.36 10.40
C ALA A 134 3.72 1.23 9.19
N ILE A 135 3.61 0.63 8.00
CA ILE A 135 3.40 1.39 6.75
C ILE A 135 2.05 2.09 6.76
N PRO A 136 0.90 1.43 7.01
CA PRO A 136 -0.37 2.15 6.96
C PRO A 136 -0.48 3.20 8.07
N THR A 137 0.12 2.98 9.25
CA THR A 137 0.23 4.01 10.29
C THR A 137 1.02 5.23 9.82
N VAL A 138 2.22 5.03 9.26
CA VAL A 138 3.06 6.13 8.75
C VAL A 138 2.31 6.92 7.67
N LEU A 139 1.67 6.25 6.72
CA LEU A 139 0.91 6.92 5.65
C LEU A 139 -0.27 7.71 6.19
N GLN A 140 -0.97 7.20 7.21
CA GLN A 140 -2.04 7.93 7.89
C GLN A 140 -1.52 9.15 8.66
N ILE A 141 -0.36 9.08 9.30
CA ILE A 141 0.28 10.24 9.94
C ILE A 141 0.60 11.32 8.90
N LEU A 142 1.17 10.95 7.75
CA LEU A 142 1.46 11.88 6.66
C LEU A 142 0.19 12.53 6.12
N HIS A 143 -0.88 11.76 6.01
CA HIS A 143 -2.17 12.27 5.58
C HIS A 143 -2.77 13.27 6.58
N ARG A 144 -2.97 12.82 7.83
CA ARG A 144 -3.73 13.57 8.86
C ARG A 144 -2.96 14.79 9.38
N HIS A 145 -1.66 14.67 9.58
CA HIS A 145 -0.87 15.72 10.23
C HIS A 145 -0.02 16.55 9.27
N ARG A 146 0.20 16.07 8.03
CA ARG A 146 1.04 16.76 7.04
C ARG A 146 0.30 17.13 5.76
N GLY A 147 -1.01 16.86 5.70
CA GLY A 147 -1.88 17.27 4.60
C GLY A 147 -1.54 16.61 3.27
N VAL A 148 -0.78 15.51 3.27
CA VAL A 148 -0.49 14.77 2.04
C VAL A 148 -1.79 14.08 1.61
N PRO A 149 -2.30 14.32 0.38
CA PRO A 149 -3.52 13.67 -0.07
C PRO A 149 -3.38 12.14 -0.02
N LEU A 150 -4.42 11.45 0.43
CA LEU A 150 -4.46 9.99 0.50
C LEU A 150 -5.60 9.44 -0.36
N GLN A 151 -5.29 8.42 -1.15
CA GLN A 151 -6.24 7.67 -1.97
C GLN A 151 -6.16 6.20 -1.58
N LEU A 152 -7.26 5.66 -1.05
CA LEU A 152 -7.37 4.24 -0.72
C LEU A 152 -8.01 3.47 -1.87
N ASP A 153 -7.45 2.33 -2.25
CA ASP A 153 -8.00 1.46 -3.30
C ASP A 153 -8.49 0.12 -2.75
N GLY A 154 -9.80 -0.10 -2.79
CA GLY A 154 -10.46 -1.32 -2.33
C GLY A 154 -10.76 -2.34 -3.43
N ARG A 155 -10.17 -2.20 -4.62
CA ARG A 155 -10.44 -3.15 -5.71
C ARG A 155 -9.50 -4.34 -5.74
N CYS A 156 -8.37 -4.28 -5.02
CA CYS A 156 -7.48 -5.42 -4.94
C CYS A 156 -8.13 -6.59 -4.21
N TRP A 157 -7.67 -7.81 -4.52
CA TRP A 157 -8.20 -9.05 -3.94
C TRP A 157 -7.11 -9.83 -3.21
N GLY A 158 -7.49 -10.71 -2.28
CA GLY A 158 -6.59 -11.72 -1.71
C GLY A 158 -6.40 -11.60 -0.20
N GLY A 159 -5.22 -12.00 0.28
CA GLY A 159 -4.77 -11.96 1.67
C GLY A 159 -3.79 -13.08 1.98
N CYS A 160 -3.00 -12.95 3.06
CA CYS A 160 -1.94 -13.89 3.47
C CYS A 160 -2.35 -15.37 3.36
N CYS A 161 -3.62 -15.61 3.64
CA CYS A 161 -4.14 -16.88 4.06
C CYS A 161 -5.32 -17.34 3.19
N SER A 162 -5.73 -16.54 2.19
CA SER A 162 -6.65 -17.00 1.15
C SER A 162 -5.92 -17.92 0.18
N GLY A 163 -6.56 -19.03 -0.23
CA GLY A 163 -6.09 -19.82 -1.37
C GLY A 163 -5.97 -18.88 -2.57
N GLY A 164 -4.80 -18.84 -3.21
CA GLY A 164 -4.41 -17.79 -4.15
C GLY A 164 -5.42 -17.55 -5.28
N GLY A 165 -5.38 -16.35 -5.85
CA GLY A 165 -6.31 -15.94 -6.90
C GLY A 165 -6.02 -16.68 -8.19
N GLY A 166 -7.01 -17.39 -8.72
CA GLY A 166 -6.96 -18.02 -10.04
C GLY A 166 -7.34 -17.08 -11.18
N ALA A 167 -7.42 -17.62 -12.39
CA ALA A 167 -7.79 -16.88 -13.61
C ALA A 167 -9.09 -16.05 -13.47
N ASP A 168 -10.11 -16.58 -12.80
CA ASP A 168 -11.40 -15.94 -12.62
C ASP A 168 -11.35 -14.66 -11.77
N VAL A 169 -10.42 -14.61 -10.82
CA VAL A 169 -10.15 -13.44 -9.98
C VAL A 169 -9.34 -12.42 -10.77
N ILE A 170 -8.29 -12.86 -11.45
CA ILE A 170 -7.36 -12.00 -12.19
C ILE A 170 -8.09 -11.20 -13.27
N MET A 171 -9.04 -11.81 -13.98
CA MET A 171 -9.83 -11.11 -15.00
C MET A 171 -10.76 -10.02 -14.43
N LYS A 172 -11.09 -10.06 -13.14
CA LYS A 172 -12.10 -9.17 -12.52
C LYS A 172 -11.50 -8.12 -11.59
N ARG A 173 -10.20 -8.21 -11.31
CA ARG A 173 -9.55 -7.42 -10.27
C ARG A 173 -8.29 -6.78 -10.85
N PRO A 174 -8.06 -5.48 -10.60
CA PRO A 174 -6.88 -4.80 -11.10
C PRO A 174 -5.60 -5.21 -10.36
N CYS A 175 -5.71 -5.90 -9.23
CA CYS A 175 -4.59 -6.24 -8.35
C CYS A 175 -4.99 -7.30 -7.32
N GLY A 176 -3.97 -7.89 -6.68
CA GLY A 176 -4.19 -8.73 -5.52
C GLY A 176 -2.94 -9.30 -4.89
N HIS A 177 -3.12 -9.93 -3.74
CA HIS A 177 -2.09 -10.65 -3.00
C HIS A 177 -2.17 -12.15 -3.26
N ARG A 178 -1.01 -12.82 -3.36
CA ARG A 178 -0.84 -14.27 -3.52
C ARG A 178 -1.49 -14.83 -4.79
N MET A 179 -0.95 -14.45 -5.94
CA MET A 179 -1.33 -15.04 -7.24
C MET A 179 -0.84 -16.49 -7.36
N ASP A 180 -1.70 -17.42 -7.80
CA ASP A 180 -1.29 -18.81 -8.03
C ASP A 180 -0.71 -18.99 -9.45
N LEU A 181 0.59 -18.70 -9.58
CA LEU A 181 1.34 -18.89 -10.82
C LEU A 181 1.64 -20.36 -11.15
N VAL A 182 1.31 -21.33 -10.28
CA VAL A 182 1.47 -22.76 -10.60
C VAL A 182 0.42 -23.21 -11.61
N GLN A 183 -0.77 -22.60 -11.57
CA GLN A 183 -1.85 -22.89 -12.51
C GLN A 183 -1.56 -22.29 -13.89
N GLN A 184 -1.62 -23.13 -14.94
CA GLN A 184 -1.46 -22.68 -16.32
C GLN A 184 -2.51 -21.63 -16.70
N ALA A 185 -3.77 -21.82 -16.29
CA ALA A 185 -4.84 -20.88 -16.57
C ALA A 185 -4.57 -19.47 -16.03
N THR A 186 -3.95 -19.36 -14.85
CA THR A 186 -3.51 -18.08 -14.27
C THR A 186 -2.46 -17.41 -15.15
N ARG A 187 -1.45 -18.17 -15.59
CA ARG A 187 -0.38 -17.66 -16.48
C ARG A 187 -0.95 -17.20 -17.82
N ASP A 188 -1.78 -18.02 -18.46
CA ASP A 188 -2.41 -17.70 -19.75
C ASP A 188 -3.27 -16.43 -19.67
N THR A 189 -3.99 -16.26 -18.56
CA THR A 189 -4.79 -15.06 -18.31
C THR A 189 -3.91 -13.82 -18.22
N LEU A 190 -2.81 -13.89 -17.46
CA LEU A 190 -1.88 -12.77 -17.30
C LEU A 190 -1.24 -12.39 -18.65
N GLU A 191 -0.79 -13.39 -19.42
CA GLU A 191 -0.21 -13.16 -20.75
C GLU A 191 -1.20 -12.53 -21.72
N SER A 192 -2.46 -12.98 -21.72
CA SER A 192 -3.53 -12.43 -22.54
C SER A 192 -3.80 -10.96 -22.22
N MET A 193 -3.90 -10.62 -20.92
CA MET A 193 -4.09 -9.24 -20.47
C MET A 193 -2.94 -8.32 -20.92
N LEU A 194 -1.69 -8.76 -20.75
CA LEU A 194 -0.51 -8.01 -21.20
C LEU A 194 -0.46 -7.86 -22.73
N ALA A 195 -0.90 -8.87 -23.48
CA ALA A 195 -0.99 -8.81 -24.94
C ALA A 195 -2.03 -7.79 -25.41
N GLU A 196 -3.18 -7.67 -24.72
CA GLU A 196 -4.19 -6.64 -25.00
C GLU A 196 -3.68 -5.23 -24.68
N ASP A 197 -2.99 -5.05 -23.55
CA ASP A 197 -2.32 -3.79 -23.22
C ASP A 197 -1.34 -3.36 -24.31
N LEU A 198 -0.52 -4.29 -24.80
CA LEU A 198 0.44 -4.02 -25.87
C LEU A 198 -0.27 -3.62 -27.17
N LYS A 199 -1.39 -4.27 -27.52
CA LYS A 199 -2.21 -3.88 -28.68
C LYS A 199 -2.76 -2.47 -28.53
N MET A 200 -3.26 -2.11 -27.33
CA MET A 200 -3.76 -0.76 -27.05
C MET A 200 -2.65 0.30 -27.16
N LEU A 201 -1.48 0.07 -26.58
CA LEU A 201 -0.33 0.97 -26.66
C LEU A 201 0.11 1.19 -28.12
N ARG A 202 0.20 0.12 -28.91
CA ARG A 202 0.53 0.19 -30.35
C ARG A 202 -0.52 0.95 -31.17
N ARG A 203 -1.80 0.92 -30.79
CA ARG A 203 -2.85 1.72 -31.44
C ARG A 203 -2.70 3.20 -31.09
N ARG A 204 -2.50 3.54 -29.81
CA ARG A 204 -2.28 4.92 -29.36
C ARG A 204 -1.04 5.55 -30.00
N ALA A 205 0.07 4.81 -30.09
CA ALA A 205 1.31 5.30 -30.71
C ALA A 205 1.16 5.57 -32.22
N ARG A 206 0.25 4.87 -32.91
CA ARG A 206 -0.08 5.14 -34.32
C ARG A 206 -0.98 6.36 -34.48
N ASN A 207 -1.97 6.51 -33.60
CA ASN A 207 -2.94 7.61 -33.68
C ASN A 207 -2.39 8.95 -33.16
N GLY A 208 -1.41 8.94 -32.26
CA GLY A 208 -0.74 10.16 -31.76
C GLY A 208 0.44 10.64 -32.62
N LYS A 209 0.67 10.00 -33.78
CA LYS A 209 1.66 10.42 -34.80
C LYS A 209 1.00 11.12 -36.01
N ALA A 210 -0.25 11.58 -35.87
CA ALA A 210 -0.98 12.37 -36.86
C ALA A 210 -1.04 13.84 -36.42
#